data_AF-A0A0D0S475-F1
#
_entry.id   AF-A0A0D0S475-F1
#
_cell.length_a   1.000
_cell.length_b   1.000
_cell.length_c   1.000
_cell.angle_alpha   90.00
_cell.angle_beta   90.00
_cell.angle_gamma   90.00
#
_symmetry.space_group_name_H-M   'P 1'
#
loop_
_entity.id
_entity.type
_entity.pdbx_description
1 polymer ?
#
loop_
_entity_poly.entity_id
_entity_poly.type
_entity_poly.pdbx_seq_one_letter_code
_entity_poly.pdbx_strand_id
1 'polypeptide(L)'
;MRKSKLAYILAFLLCVAILWLIKYQMSFGNVEHVEMNYGKSTVYQLDERKAAAETILEYFKNGFEGCKFYTLTYLEDDTLKYQQENSEGIMIFHGRFKEGFLVIMRNGIILG
;
A
#
# COMPACT_ATOMS: atom_id res chain seq x y z
N MET A 1 -24.99 -36.72 25.63
CA MET A 1 -25.20 -35.59 24.68
C MET A 1 -24.78 -34.20 25.17
N ARG A 2 -24.70 -33.87 26.48
CA ARG A 2 -24.32 -32.50 26.95
C ARG A 2 -22.82 -32.16 26.85
N LYS A 3 -21.93 -33.14 27.02
CA LYS A 3 -20.46 -32.92 27.02
C LYS A 3 -19.90 -32.52 25.65
N SER A 4 -20.50 -32.98 24.55
CA SER A 4 -20.04 -32.65 23.19
C SER A 4 -20.34 -31.19 22.82
N LYS A 5 -21.49 -30.64 23.21
CA LYS A 5 -21.85 -29.25 22.95
C LYS A 5 -20.93 -28.26 23.66
N LEU A 6 -20.52 -28.58 24.89
CA LEU A 6 -19.57 -27.76 25.66
C LEU A 6 -18.19 -27.72 24.99
N ALA A 7 -17.72 -28.85 24.47
CA ALA A 7 -16.44 -28.95 23.75
C ALA A 7 -16.45 -28.13 22.45
N TYR A 8 -17.55 -28.15 21.70
CA TYR A 8 -17.70 -27.31 20.50
C TYR A 8 -17.69 -25.81 20.82
N ILE A 9 -18.37 -25.39 21.89
CA ILE A 9 -18.37 -23.98 22.32
C ILE A 9 -16.97 -23.53 22.74
N LEU A 10 -16.25 -24.37 23.50
CA LEU A 10 -14.85 -24.10 23.88
C LEU A 10 -13.93 -24.01 22.66
N ALA A 11 -14.05 -24.95 21.71
CA ALA A 11 -13.26 -24.93 20.48
C ALA A 11 -13.53 -23.68 19.64
N PHE A 12 -14.79 -23.25 19.55
CA PHE A 12 -15.18 -22.02 18.85
C PHE A 12 -14.57 -20.77 19.50
N LEU A 13 -14.65 -20.65 20.83
CA LEU A 13 -14.04 -19.54 21.57
C LEU A 13 -12.52 -19.50 21.40
N LEU A 14 -11.87 -20.66 21.40
CA LEU A 14 -10.43 -20.79 21.15
C LEU A 14 -10.06 -20.36 19.72
N CYS A 15 -10.89 -20.72 18.73
CA CYS A 15 -10.72 -20.32 17.34
C CYS A 15 -10.84 -18.80 17.16
N VAL A 16 -11.85 -18.18 17.80
CA VAL A 16 -12.02 -16.72 17.81
C VAL A 16 -10.83 -16.03 18.48
N ALA A 17 -10.33 -16.55 19.59
CA ALA A 17 -9.15 -16.01 20.27
C ALA A 17 -7.88 -16.10 19.41
N ILE A 18 -7.66 -17.21 18.70
CA ILE A 18 -6.54 -17.39 17.77
C ILE A 18 -6.63 -16.39 16.61
N LEU A 19 -7.82 -16.21 16.01
CA LEU A 19 -8.03 -15.21 14.96
C LEU A 19 -7.77 -13.78 15.45
N TRP A 20 -8.09 -13.50 16.72
CA TRP A 20 -7.80 -12.22 17.37
C TRP A 20 -6.29 -12.02 17.57
N LEU A 21 -5.57 -13.06 17.99
CA LEU A 21 -4.10 -13.03 18.15
C LEU A 21 -3.38 -12.84 16.81
N ILE A 22 -3.84 -13.49 15.74
CA ILE A 22 -3.30 -13.31 14.39
C ILE A 22 -3.46 -11.85 13.91
N LYS A 23 -4.58 -11.19 14.25
CA LYS A 23 -4.74 -9.75 13.96
C LYS A 23 -3.82 -8.86 14.78
N TYR A 24 -3.50 -9.23 16.02
CA TYR A 24 -2.69 -8.41 16.91
C TYR A 24 -1.19 -8.44 16.56
N GLN A 25 -0.74 -9.48 15.86
CA GLN A 25 0.62 -9.57 15.33
C GLN A 25 0.82 -8.83 14.00
N MET A 26 -0.23 -8.28 13.38
CA MET A 26 -0.13 -7.57 12.12
C MET A 26 0.46 -6.18 12.39
N SER A 27 1.79 -6.04 12.33
CA SER A 27 2.41 -4.72 12.29
C SER A 27 2.23 -4.17 10.87
N PHE A 28 1.72 -2.94 10.76
CA PHE A 28 1.49 -2.28 9.48
C PHE A 28 2.71 -1.44 9.09
N GLY A 29 2.85 -1.14 7.80
CA GLY A 29 3.76 -0.10 7.34
C GLY A 29 3.36 1.26 7.90
N ASN A 30 4.34 2.04 8.37
CA ASN A 30 4.10 3.38 8.91
C ASN A 30 4.07 4.42 7.77
N VAL A 31 2.93 5.10 7.62
CA VAL A 31 2.68 6.15 6.63
C VAL A 31 2.21 7.48 7.25
N GLU A 32 2.35 7.67 8.57
CA GLU A 32 1.81 8.87 9.25
C GLU A 32 2.50 10.18 8.87
N HIS A 33 3.76 10.11 8.42
CA HIS A 33 4.60 11.29 8.16
C HIS A 33 5.28 11.21 6.80
N VAL A 34 4.56 10.74 5.78
CA VAL A 34 5.08 10.75 4.40
C VAL A 34 5.07 12.17 3.86
N GLU A 35 6.22 12.64 3.43
CA GLU A 35 6.34 13.89 2.68
C GLU A 35 5.84 13.68 1.25
N MET A 36 4.74 14.34 0.92
CA MET A 36 4.08 14.21 -0.38
C MET A 36 4.47 15.36 -1.30
N ASN A 37 5.10 15.04 -2.43
CA ASN A 37 5.35 16.00 -3.49
C ASN A 37 4.60 15.58 -4.77
N TYR A 38 3.49 16.25 -5.03
CA TYR A 38 2.68 15.96 -6.21
C TYR A 38 3.27 16.52 -7.50
N GLY A 39 4.29 17.40 -7.46
CA GLY A 39 4.87 18.01 -8.66
C GLY A 39 3.87 18.79 -9.52
N LYS A 40 4.28 19.15 -10.74
CA LYS A 40 3.38 19.64 -11.82
C LYS A 40 3.12 18.51 -12.82
N SER A 41 2.04 18.61 -13.58
CA SER A 41 1.71 17.66 -14.64
C SER A 41 0.89 18.36 -15.72
N THR A 42 1.22 18.07 -16.97
CA THR A 42 0.50 18.46 -18.18
C THR A 42 -0.50 17.39 -18.62
N VAL A 43 -0.41 16.17 -18.06
CA VAL A 43 -1.21 15.00 -18.43
C VAL A 43 -2.30 14.70 -17.40
N TYR A 44 -1.95 14.75 -16.11
CA TYR A 44 -2.83 14.34 -15.01
C TYR A 44 -3.19 15.50 -14.11
N GLN A 45 -4.46 15.57 -13.72
CA GLN A 45 -4.94 16.54 -12.76
C GLN A 45 -4.35 16.27 -11.36
N LEU A 46 -4.36 17.29 -10.51
CA LEU A 46 -3.88 17.15 -9.13
C LEU A 46 -4.64 16.06 -8.37
N ASP A 47 -5.95 15.96 -8.54
CA ASP A 47 -6.77 15.00 -7.81
C ASP A 47 -6.52 13.55 -8.27
N GLU A 48 -6.23 13.33 -9.55
CA GLU A 48 -5.81 12.02 -10.07
C GLU A 48 -4.49 11.58 -9.44
N ARG A 49 -3.54 12.51 -9.30
CA ARG A 49 -2.25 12.24 -8.66
C ARG A 49 -2.40 12.01 -7.15
N LYS A 50 -3.32 12.70 -6.48
CA LYS A 50 -3.63 12.45 -5.07
C LYS A 50 -4.25 11.07 -4.87
N ALA A 51 -5.21 10.68 -5.70
CA ALA A 51 -5.83 9.35 -5.63
C ALA A 51 -4.81 8.23 -5.88
N ALA A 52 -3.92 8.41 -6.85
CA ALA A 52 -2.82 7.47 -7.09
C ALA A 52 -1.87 7.37 -5.89
N ALA A 53 -1.52 8.50 -5.28
CA ALA A 53 -0.71 8.56 -4.08
C ALA A 53 -1.38 7.86 -2.88
N GLU A 54 -2.67 8.10 -2.63
CA GLU A 54 -3.43 7.43 -1.57
C GLU A 54 -3.43 5.90 -1.75
N THR A 55 -3.60 5.44 -2.99
CA THR A 55 -3.53 4.01 -3.34
C THR A 55 -2.16 3.42 -2.99
N ILE A 56 -1.07 4.15 -3.28
CA ILE A 56 0.30 3.73 -2.94
C ILE A 56 0.50 3.64 -1.42
N LEU A 57 -0.02 4.61 -0.66
CA LEU A 57 0.10 4.61 0.80
C LEU A 57 -0.70 3.48 1.45
N GLU A 58 -1.90 3.18 0.96
CA GLU A 58 -2.71 2.07 1.46
C GLU A 58 -2.04 0.73 1.18
N TYR A 59 -1.51 0.54 -0.03
CA TYR A 59 -0.74 -0.64 -0.35
C TYR A 59 0.50 -0.78 0.54
N PHE A 60 1.25 0.31 0.74
CA PHE A 60 2.43 0.30 1.59
C PHE A 60 2.08 -0.10 3.03
N LYS A 61 1.04 0.53 3.59
CA LYS A 61 0.56 0.24 4.94
C LYS A 61 0.24 -1.24 5.14
N ASN A 62 -0.39 -1.86 4.15
CA ASN A 62 -0.84 -3.25 4.23
C ASN A 62 0.23 -4.28 3.83
N GLY A 63 1.25 -3.89 3.04
CA GLY A 63 2.24 -4.82 2.46
C GLY A 63 3.64 -4.76 3.08
N PHE A 64 3.99 -3.69 3.79
CA PHE A 64 5.37 -3.43 4.24
C PHE A 64 5.45 -3.31 5.77
N GLU A 65 5.17 -4.41 6.44
CA GLU A 65 5.23 -4.54 7.90
C GLU A 65 6.58 -4.10 8.48
N GLY A 66 6.54 -3.21 9.48
CA GLY A 66 7.75 -2.73 10.16
C GLY A 66 8.57 -1.71 9.36
N CYS A 67 8.21 -1.43 8.11
CA CYS A 67 8.82 -0.39 7.31
C CYS A 67 8.17 0.97 7.58
N LYS A 68 8.94 2.05 7.40
CA LYS A 68 8.45 3.43 7.45
C LYS A 68 8.62 4.09 6.09
N PHE A 69 7.54 4.67 5.58
CA PHE A 69 7.53 5.45 4.36
C PHE A 69 7.89 6.90 4.68
N TYR A 70 8.88 7.46 3.99
CA TYR A 70 9.39 8.81 4.23
C TYR A 70 8.91 9.83 3.21
N THR A 71 9.02 9.52 1.92
CA THR A 71 8.74 10.49 0.85
C THR A 71 8.04 9.82 -0.31
N LEU A 72 7.08 10.49 -0.94
CA LEU A 72 6.48 10.08 -2.21
C LEU A 72 6.42 11.27 -3.16
N THR A 73 7.12 11.18 -4.29
CA THR A 73 7.26 12.27 -5.25
C THR A 73 6.78 11.85 -6.63
N TYR A 74 5.80 12.55 -7.19
CA TYR A 74 5.41 12.40 -8.59
C TYR A 74 6.45 13.02 -9.51
N LEU A 75 6.83 12.31 -10.58
CA LEU A 75 7.78 12.78 -11.57
C LEU A 75 7.15 12.78 -12.96
N GLU A 76 6.93 13.98 -13.50
CA GLU A 76 6.35 14.17 -14.83
C GLU A 76 7.28 13.67 -15.94
N ASP A 77 8.57 14.01 -15.88
CA ASP A 77 9.54 13.62 -16.92
C ASP A 77 9.62 12.09 -17.07
N ASP A 78 9.67 11.37 -15.94
CA ASP A 78 9.69 9.90 -15.94
C ASP A 78 8.38 9.33 -16.46
N THR A 79 7.25 9.93 -16.03
CA THR A 79 5.91 9.54 -16.52
C THR A 79 5.82 9.68 -18.04
N LEU A 80 6.21 10.82 -18.59
CA LEU A 80 6.18 11.10 -20.03
C LEU A 80 7.10 10.16 -20.80
N LYS A 81 8.32 9.93 -20.29
CA LYS A 81 9.27 8.99 -20.91
C LYS A 81 8.66 7.58 -21.01
N TYR A 82 8.07 7.09 -19.93
CA TYR A 82 7.45 5.77 -19.92
C TYR A 82 6.23 5.67 -20.84
N GLN A 83 5.41 6.73 -20.94
CA GLN A 83 4.28 6.81 -21.87
C GLN A 83 4.71 6.87 -23.35
N GLN A 84 5.89 7.44 -23.64
CA GLN A 84 6.44 7.41 -25.00
C GLN A 84 6.92 6.02 -25.39
N GLU A 85 7.48 5.28 -24.43
CA GLU A 85 7.96 3.90 -24.62
C GLU A 85 6.82 2.86 -24.55
N ASN A 86 5.69 3.19 -23.92
CA ASN A 86 4.56 2.29 -23.69
C ASN A 86 3.22 2.96 -24.00
N SER A 87 2.36 2.36 -24.81
CA SER A 87 1.06 2.94 -25.21
C SER A 87 -0.02 3.01 -24.10
N GLU A 88 0.37 2.95 -22.83
CA GLU A 88 -0.55 2.90 -21.69
C GLU A 88 -0.42 4.14 -20.79
N GLY A 89 -1.56 4.56 -20.22
CA GLY A 89 -1.63 5.65 -19.26
C GLY A 89 -1.00 5.25 -17.92
N ILE A 90 0.24 5.66 -17.69
CA ILE A 90 0.99 5.39 -16.46
C ILE A 90 1.25 6.66 -15.66
N MET A 91 1.29 6.56 -14.33
CA MET A 91 1.75 7.62 -13.41
C MET A 91 2.90 7.10 -12.57
N ILE A 92 4.05 7.79 -12.61
CA ILE A 92 5.24 7.37 -11.87
C ILE A 92 5.45 8.22 -10.62
N PHE A 93 5.61 7.52 -9.49
CA PHE A 93 5.97 8.10 -8.20
C PHE A 93 7.24 7.46 -7.69
N HIS A 94 8.15 8.27 -7.17
CA HIS A 94 9.34 7.80 -6.47
C HIS A 94 9.11 7.82 -4.97
N GLY A 95 9.12 6.63 -4.37
CA GLY A 95 9.00 6.42 -2.94
C GLY A 95 10.36 6.20 -2.27
N ARG A 96 10.56 6.72 -1.06
CA ARG A 96 11.67 6.31 -0.18
C ARG A 96 11.14 5.72 1.12
N PHE A 97 11.57 4.51 1.46
CA PHE A 97 11.26 3.83 2.71
C PHE A 97 12.48 3.07 3.24
N LYS A 98 12.44 2.60 4.49
CA LYS A 98 13.56 1.84 5.10
C LYS A 98 13.56 0.38 4.59
N GLU A 99 14.73 -0.06 4.12
CA GLU A 99 15.02 -1.16 3.17
C GLU A 99 14.47 -0.91 1.76
N GLY A 100 15.35 -0.48 0.84
CA GLY A 100 14.97 0.25 -0.36
C GLY A 100 14.51 -0.58 -1.55
N PHE A 101 13.36 -0.20 -2.13
CA PHE A 101 12.96 -0.56 -3.49
C PHE A 101 12.25 0.62 -4.18
N LEU A 102 12.33 0.65 -5.51
CA LEU A 102 11.59 1.54 -6.40
C LEU A 102 10.18 0.97 -6.60
N VAL A 103 9.13 1.78 -6.46
CA VAL A 103 7.74 1.34 -6.68
C VAL A 103 7.25 1.92 -8.02
N ILE A 104 6.87 1.08 -8.98
CA ILE A 104 6.30 1.51 -10.27
C ILE A 104 4.81 1.19 -10.28
N MET A 105 3.95 2.16 -10.59
CA MET A 105 2.50 1.96 -10.71
C MET A 105 2.09 1.94 -12.17
N ARG A 106 1.38 0.89 -12.62
CA ARG A 106 0.84 0.72 -13.99
C ARG A 106 -0.67 0.48 -13.92
N ASN A 107 -1.49 1.37 -14.48
CA ASN A 107 -2.96 1.27 -14.47
C ASN A 107 -3.57 1.00 -13.07
N GLY A 108 -3.00 1.58 -12.00
CA GLY A 108 -3.43 1.33 -10.62
C GLY A 108 -2.91 0.02 -10.00
N ILE A 109 -2.05 -0.71 -10.69
CA ILE A 109 -1.39 -1.92 -10.22
C ILE A 109 0.06 -1.60 -9.87
N ILE A 110 0.50 -1.97 -8.67
CA ILE A 110 1.88 -1.79 -8.21
C ILE A 110 2.73 -2.94 -8.72
N LEU A 111 3.76 -2.62 -9.50
CA LEU A 111 4.83 -3.51 -9.92
C LEU A 111 6.00 -3.30 -8.95
N GLY A 112 6.28 -4.33 -8.15
CA GLY A 112 7.40 -4.39 -7.20
C GLY A 112 8.67 -4.96 -7.81
#